data_AF-A0A9P7ASA5-F1
#
_entry.id   AF-A0A9P7ASA5-F1
#
_cell.length_a   1.000
_cell.length_b   1.000
_cell.length_c   1.000
_cell.angle_alpha   90.00
_cell.angle_beta   90.00
_cell.angle_gamma   90.00
#
_symmetry.space_group_name_H-M   'P 1'
#
loop_
_entity.id
_entity.type
_entity.pdbx_description
1 polymer ?
#
loop_
_entity_poly.entity_id
_entity_poly.type
_entity_poly.pdbx_seq_one_letter_code
_entity_poly.pdbx_strand_id
1 'polypeptide(L)' 'VIHIDTIFCAAHLIPVFGTTLLLPSIKFHHVLDIFTLFYVNRFTNHHAFEI' A
#
# COMPACT_ATOMS: atom_id res chain seq x y z
N VAL A 1 5.24 14.02 -0.55
CA VAL A 1 4.11 13.09 -0.78
C VAL A 1 4.22 12.62 -2.22
N ILE A 2 4.20 11.31 -2.48
CA ILE A 2 4.26 10.72 -3.83
C ILE A 2 2.88 10.09 -4.10
N HIS A 3 2.33 10.30 -5.29
CA HIS A 3 1.03 9.72 -5.64
C HIS A 3 1.17 8.22 -5.89
N ILE A 4 0.26 7.41 -5.37
CA ILE A 4 0.38 5.95 -5.40
C ILE A 4 0.35 5.41 -6.84
N ASP A 5 -0.42 6.05 -7.73
CA ASP A 5 -0.47 5.74 -9.17
C ASP A 5 0.84 6.01 -9.92
N THR A 6 1.78 6.73 -9.31
CA THR A 6 3.11 6.99 -9.91
C THR A 6 4.14 5.93 -9.54
N ILE A 7 3.76 4.94 -8.73
CA ILE A 7 4.62 3.81 -8.39
C ILE A 7 4.63 2.83 -9.57
N PHE A 8 5.70 2.90 -10.36
CA PHE A 8 5.89 2.09 -11.57
C PHE A 8 6.26 0.62 -11.29
N CYS A 9 6.68 0.30 -10.06
CA CYS A 9 7.12 -1.03 -9.67
C CYS A 9 6.27 -1.64 -8.55
N ALA A 10 6.10 -2.96 -8.54
CA ALA A 10 5.50 -3.65 -7.40
C ALA A 10 6.24 -3.31 -6.10
N ALA A 11 5.58 -2.55 -5.24
CA ALA A 11 6.05 -2.19 -3.91
C ALA A 11 5.01 -2.67 -2.90
N HIS A 12 5.44 -3.20 -1.75
CA HIS A 12 4.50 -3.54 -0.69
C HIS A 12 4.12 -2.26 0.05
N LEU A 13 2.85 -1.90 -0.11
CA LEU A 13 2.24 -0.77 0.56
C LEU A 13 1.67 -1.24 1.89
N ILE A 14 2.10 -0.60 2.96
CA ILE A 14 1.59 -0.87 4.30
C ILE A 14 0.76 0.36 4.71
N PRO A 15 -0.57 0.24 4.85
CA PRO A 15 -1.41 1.35 5.28
C PRO A 15 -0.99 1.83 6.67
N VAL A 16 -1.01 3.14 6.88
CA VAL A 16 -0.79 3.72 8.21
C VAL A 16 -2.08 3.57 9.02
N PHE A 17 -2.06 2.67 10.00
CA PHE A 17 -3.20 2.43 10.88
C PHE A 17 -3.34 3.55 11.92
N GLY A 18 -4.57 4.05 12.06
CA GLY A 18 -4.97 4.94 13.14
C GLY A 18 -5.67 4.18 14.27
N THR A 19 -6.38 4.92 15.14
CA THR A 19 -7.16 4.34 16.24
C THR A 19 -8.55 3.86 15.81
N THR A 20 -8.94 4.08 14.54
CA THR A 20 -10.25 3.71 14.02
C THR A 20 -10.31 2.23 13.68
N LEU A 21 -11.36 1.56 14.16
CA LEU A 21 -11.62 0.16 13.82
C LEU A 21 -12.09 0.03 12.38
N LEU A 22 -11.50 -0.92 11.66
CA LEU A 22 -11.95 -1.31 10.32
C LEU A 22 -13.22 -2.16 10.42
N LEU A 23 -14.19 -1.89 9.54
CA LEU A 23 -15.38 -2.71 9.41
C LEU A 23 -14.99 -4.14 8.95
N PRO A 24 -15.58 -5.21 9.51
CA PRO A 24 -15.24 -6.59 9.12
C PRO A 24 -15.53 -6.92 7.64
N SER A 25 -16.36 -6.12 6.97
CA SER A 25 -16.69 -6.27 5.55
C SER A 25 -15.61 -5.71 4.61
N ILE A 26 -14.64 -4.94 5.13
CA ILE A 26 -13.56 -4.39 4.33
C ILE A 26 -12.71 -5.54 3.78
N LYS A 27 -12.48 -5.50 2.46
CA LYS A 27 -11.68 -6.45 1.72
C LYS A 27 -10.32 -5.82 1.38
N PHE A 28 -9.33 -6.64 1.10
CA PHE A 28 -7.97 -6.18 0.79
C PHE A 28 -7.91 -5.16 -0.37
N HIS A 29 -8.75 -5.29 -1.39
CA HIS A 29 -8.79 -4.31 -2.50
C HIS A 29 -9.33 -2.93 -2.12
N HIS A 30 -10.09 -2.80 -1.03
CA HIS A 30 -10.62 -1.51 -0.57
C HIS A 30 -9.59 -0.73 0.25
N VAL A 31 -8.45 -1.34 0.58
CA VAL A 31 -7.41 -0.72 1.40
C VAL A 31 -6.87 0.55 0.73
N LEU A 32 -6.75 0.56 -0.60
CA LEU A 32 -6.28 1.72 -1.36
C LEU A 32 -7.25 2.91 -1.32
N ASP A 33 -8.55 2.65 -1.22
CA ASP A 33 -9.59 3.69 -1.17
C ASP A 33 -9.81 4.24 0.24
N ILE A 34 -9.54 3.42 1.25
CA ILE A 34 -9.88 3.73 2.66
C ILE A 34 -8.73 4.45 3.37
N PHE A 35 -7.48 4.17 2.99
CA PHE A 35 -6.31 4.77 3.63
C PHE A 35 -5.76 5.91 2.78
N THR A 36 -5.48 7.03 3.44
CA THR A 36 -4.92 8.23 2.79
C THR A 36 -3.39 8.28 2.86
N LEU A 37 -2.76 7.36 3.61
CA LEU A 37 -1.32 7.32 3.79
C LEU A 37 -0.79 5.89 3.88
N PHE A 38 0.32 5.66 3.18
CA PHE A 38 0.99 4.38 3.10
C PHE A 38 2.48 4.54 3.34
N TYR A 39 3.06 3.56 4.03
CA TYR A 39 4.50 3.33 4.01
C TYR A 39 4.84 2.46 2.79
N VAL A 40 5.81 2.91 1.99
CA VAL A 40 6.32 2.17 0.83
C VAL A 40 7.54 1.38 1.27
N ASN A 41 7.44 0.06 1.32
CA ASN A 41 8.61 -0.77 1.58
C ASN A 41 9.42 -0.98 0.29
N ARG A 42 10.64 -0.45 0.24
CA ARG A 42 11.56 -0.60 -0.91
C ARG A 42 12.21 -2.00 -0.98
N PHE A 43 12.16 -2.78 0.08
CA PHE A 43 12.88 -4.07 0.18
C PHE A 43 12.09 -5.27 -0.33
N THR A 44 10.80 -5.09 -0.63
CA THR A 44 9.92 -6.23 -0.95
C THR A 44 9.99 -6.68 -2.39
N ASN A 45 10.97 -6.20 -3.15
CA ASN A 45 11.12 -6.64 -4.52
C ASN A 45 12.56 -6.66 -5.00
N HIS A 46 13.43 -7.42 -4.31
CA HIS A 46 14.77 -7.68 -4.82
C HIS A 46 14.74 -8.50 -6.13
N HIS A 47 13.65 -9.23 -6.41
CA HIS A 47 13.57 -10.16 -7.55
C HIS A 47 12.54 -9.86 -8.64
N ALA A 48 11.50 -9.04 -8.44
CA ALA A 48 10.48 -8.83 -9.50
C ALA A 48 10.72 -7.61 -10.41
N PHE A 49 11.95 -7.08 -10.46
CA PHE A 49 12.43 -6.20 -11.54
C PHE A 49 13.86 -6.56 -11.95
N GLU A 50 14.12 -7.83 -12.24
CA GLU A 50 15.13 -8.12 -13.28
C GLU A 50 14.49 -7.74 -14.62
N ILE A 51 15.02 -6.69 -15.26
CA ILE A 51 14.78 -6.33 -16.66
C ILE A 51 15.99 -6.82 -17.45
#